data_AF-A0A7J6LDZ3-F1
#
_entry.id   AF-A0A7J6LDZ3-F1
#
_cell.length_a   1.000
_cell.length_b   1.000
_cell.length_c   1.000
_cell.angle_alpha   90.00
_cell.angle_beta   90.00
_cell.angle_gamma   90.00
#
_symmetry.space_group_name_H-M   'P 1'
#
loop_
_entity.id
_entity.type
_entity.pdbx_description
1 polymer ?
#
loop_
_entity_poly.entity_id
_entity_poly.type
_entity_poly.pdbx_seq_one_letter_code
_entity_poly.pdbx_strand_id
1 'polypeptide(L)'
;MLTHIALWLITLGILVNCIKYPVVDLDEAMAGEDDGLEVVPPGVLVNFSSPQNCDGVHMPATASFCVRGQSELDQGFEKFLIIADYFDINTPAGSPAKSVRFGINATFKGSNAVHLEQLEGGCATIIDQSMYLSTLYINVTACTSDLDGDDDDIVNDDSGRLTTASNFTVFFEVHFLGVTVVKNSVWARAATFAGDDYDMGLLANISKTFNEGGVAGAKCDADVKMNTLKNRIDLWQVEANVDVMVWVAQGNLGLVGFDEENERIYEAEDGQEALDKLDELQEEGEGPVIVLLDLHMTGGMDGHIAAEKLKEKYEEYTRKPFIVCCSAEVLEDLKAKPWADRFHHFAAKPMMMEVVEEMVASCSEWLDNGCERDYKTDESGDAEDEEEGEE
;
A
#
# COMPACT_ATOMS: atom_id res chain seq x y z
N MET A 1 -4.01 -14.71 31.13
CA MET A 1 -5.04 -13.67 31.36
C MET A 1 -4.57 -12.22 31.12
N LEU A 2 -3.28 -11.94 30.87
CA LEU A 2 -2.79 -10.62 30.40
C LEU A 2 -2.22 -10.65 28.96
N THR A 3 -2.35 -11.78 28.28
CA THR A 3 -1.91 -12.01 26.89
C THR A 3 -3.06 -12.21 25.90
N HIS A 4 -4.31 -12.28 26.36
CA HIS A 4 -5.50 -12.51 25.51
C HIS A 4 -6.16 -11.23 24.96
N ILE A 5 -5.53 -10.07 25.11
CA ILE A 5 -5.98 -8.82 24.45
C ILE A 5 -5.28 -8.65 23.07
N ALA A 6 -4.27 -9.47 22.75
CA ALA A 6 -3.51 -9.33 21.52
C ALA A 6 -4.12 -10.06 20.30
N LEU A 7 -5.08 -10.97 20.48
CA LEU A 7 -5.62 -11.80 19.39
C LEU A 7 -6.99 -11.32 18.86
N TRP A 8 -7.66 -10.40 19.55
CA TRP A 8 -9.02 -9.94 19.22
C TRP A 8 -9.06 -8.55 18.55
N LEU A 9 -7.96 -8.09 17.96
CA LEU A 9 -7.87 -6.74 17.38
C LEU A 9 -7.33 -6.64 15.95
N ILE A 10 -7.18 -7.72 15.18
CA ILE A 10 -6.62 -7.63 13.82
C ILE A 10 -7.68 -7.88 12.74
N THR A 11 -8.86 -7.28 12.93
CA THR A 11 -9.56 -6.60 11.82
C THR A 11 -9.23 -5.11 11.91
N LEU A 12 -7.95 -4.76 12.17
CA LEU A 12 -7.52 -3.38 12.18
C LEU A 12 -7.29 -2.98 10.73
N GLY A 13 -8.26 -2.26 10.15
CA GLY A 13 -7.88 -1.26 9.15
C GLY A 13 -6.86 -0.35 9.83
N ILE A 14 -5.59 -0.48 9.48
CA ILE A 14 -4.56 0.43 9.97
C ILE A 14 -4.80 1.75 9.24
N LEU A 15 -5.56 2.63 9.88
CA LEU A 15 -5.62 4.03 9.52
C LEU A 15 -4.26 4.63 9.83
N VAL A 16 -3.41 4.69 8.82
CA VAL A 16 -2.22 5.52 8.86
C VAL A 16 -2.73 6.95 8.86
N ASN A 17 -2.76 7.58 10.04
CA ASN A 17 -3.08 9.00 10.13
C ASN A 17 -1.99 9.74 9.35
N CYS A 18 -2.35 10.14 8.16
CA CYS A 18 -1.43 10.75 7.24
C CYS A 18 -0.86 12.04 7.79
N ILE A 19 0.32 12.35 7.25
CA ILE A 19 1.01 13.62 7.45
C ILE A 19 0.07 14.71 6.96
N LYS A 20 -0.69 15.31 7.88
CA LYS A 20 -1.22 16.65 7.66
C LYS A 20 0.00 17.54 7.64
N TYR A 21 0.47 17.89 6.44
CA TYR A 21 1.36 19.03 6.32
C TYR A 21 0.61 20.20 6.94
N PRO A 22 1.24 20.96 7.86
CA PRO A 22 0.59 22.14 8.38
C PRO A 22 0.14 22.96 7.18
N VAL A 23 -1.15 23.30 7.14
CA VAL A 23 -1.59 24.42 6.32
C VAL A 23 -0.66 25.54 6.74
N VAL A 24 0.18 26.00 5.81
CA VAL A 24 1.01 27.16 6.11
C VAL A 24 0.02 28.29 6.26
N ASP A 25 -0.33 28.59 7.51
CA ASP A 25 -1.14 29.73 7.87
C ASP A 25 -0.24 30.95 7.67
N LEU A 26 -0.18 31.40 6.41
CA LEU A 26 0.62 32.55 5.98
C LEU A 26 0.25 33.83 6.76
N ASP A 27 -0.89 33.83 7.47
CA ASP A 27 -1.28 34.87 8.43
C ASP A 27 -0.20 35.11 9.50
N GLU A 28 0.54 34.08 9.93
CA GLU A 28 1.61 34.23 10.93
C GLU A 28 2.93 34.76 10.31
N ALA A 29 3.15 34.52 9.01
CA ALA A 29 4.27 35.10 8.25
C ALA A 29 4.00 36.55 7.80
N MET A 30 2.74 37.02 7.92
CA MET A 30 2.25 38.28 7.35
C MET A 30 1.66 39.25 8.38
N ALA A 31 2.00 39.14 9.67
CA ALA A 31 1.75 40.22 10.63
C ALA A 31 2.56 41.52 10.35
N GLY A 32 3.14 41.67 9.15
CA GLY A 32 3.68 42.92 8.62
C GLY A 32 2.56 43.74 7.99
N GLU A 33 2.48 45.01 8.36
CA GLU A 33 1.44 45.96 7.96
C GLU A 33 1.20 45.99 6.43
N ASP A 34 -0.06 46.19 6.06
CA ASP A 34 -0.60 46.33 4.70
C ASP A 34 -0.02 47.58 4.00
N ASP A 35 1.24 47.52 3.62
CA ASP A 35 1.90 48.52 2.79
C ASP A 35 1.41 48.32 1.35
N GLY A 36 0.51 49.21 0.92
CA GLY A 36 -0.19 49.11 -0.36
C GLY A 36 0.71 48.73 -1.54
N LEU A 37 0.20 47.84 -2.41
CA LEU A 37 0.87 47.31 -3.60
C LEU A 37 1.71 48.39 -4.30
N GLU A 38 3.04 48.30 -4.17
CA GLU A 38 3.95 49.12 -4.98
C GLU A 38 3.77 48.72 -6.45
N VAL A 39 3.48 49.71 -7.30
CA VAL A 39 3.36 49.50 -8.75
C VAL A 39 4.74 49.08 -9.28
N VAL A 40 4.88 47.81 -9.62
CA VAL A 40 6.10 47.25 -10.20
C VAL A 40 6.33 47.89 -11.58
N PRO A 41 7.49 48.53 -11.84
CA PRO A 41 7.77 49.10 -13.15
C PRO A 41 7.82 48.03 -14.26
N PRO A 42 7.41 48.36 -15.50
CA PRO A 42 7.56 47.43 -16.63
C PRO A 42 9.02 46.96 -16.79
N GLY A 43 9.20 45.66 -17.03
CA GLY A 43 10.49 45.00 -17.19
C GLY A 43 11.21 44.68 -15.88
N VAL A 44 10.57 44.91 -14.71
CA VAL A 44 11.12 44.48 -13.42
C VAL A 44 10.64 43.06 -13.12
N LEU A 45 11.60 42.16 -12.96
CA LEU A 45 11.38 40.79 -12.52
C LEU A 45 11.32 40.76 -11.00
N VAL A 46 10.19 40.31 -10.45
CA VAL A 46 10.03 40.09 -9.00
C VAL A 46 10.09 38.60 -8.73
N ASN A 47 11.12 38.17 -8.00
CA ASN A 47 11.27 36.77 -7.58
C ASN A 47 10.78 36.59 -6.15
N PHE A 48 10.15 35.45 -5.88
CA PHE A 48 9.76 35.06 -4.53
C PHE A 48 10.01 33.57 -4.31
N SER A 49 10.25 33.19 -3.06
CA SER A 49 10.25 31.79 -2.64
C SER A 49 9.80 31.61 -1.19
N SER A 50 9.21 30.44 -0.93
CA SER A 50 8.73 29.99 0.38
C SER A 50 9.08 28.50 0.56
N PRO A 51 9.74 28.11 1.67
CA PRO A 51 10.29 29.00 2.71
C PRO A 51 11.40 29.91 2.15
N GLN A 52 11.74 30.99 2.88
CA GLN A 52 12.80 31.91 2.48
C GLN A 52 14.11 31.18 2.16
N ASN A 53 14.77 31.61 1.08
CA ASN A 53 16.02 31.02 0.55
C ASN A 53 15.88 29.64 -0.08
N CYS A 54 14.66 29.19 -0.36
CA CYS A 54 14.47 28.00 -1.16
C CYS A 54 14.67 28.32 -2.66
N ASP A 55 15.40 27.46 -3.38
CA ASP A 55 15.76 27.67 -4.80
C ASP A 55 15.29 26.54 -5.74
N GLY A 56 14.58 25.54 -5.20
CA GLY A 56 14.06 24.38 -5.95
C GLY A 56 15.12 23.32 -6.28
N VAL A 57 16.40 23.54 -5.91
CA VAL A 57 17.50 22.59 -6.09
C VAL A 57 17.98 22.06 -4.75
N HIS A 58 17.99 22.92 -3.73
CA HIS A 58 18.44 22.60 -2.39
C HIS A 58 17.25 22.52 -1.43
N MET A 59 17.13 21.38 -0.76
CA MET A 59 16.11 21.13 0.26
C MET A 59 16.47 21.91 1.54
N PRO A 60 15.62 22.84 2.01
CA PRO A 60 15.81 23.47 3.32
C PRO A 60 15.72 22.41 4.42
N ALA A 61 16.55 22.53 5.46
CA ALA A 61 16.64 21.51 6.52
C ALA A 61 15.31 21.21 7.25
N THR A 62 14.33 22.10 7.15
CA THR A 62 13.05 22.03 7.86
C THR A 62 11.83 21.93 6.94
N ALA A 63 12.00 21.86 5.62
CA ALA A 63 10.88 21.90 4.68
C ALA A 63 10.92 20.74 3.69
N SER A 64 9.77 20.07 3.53
CA SER A 64 9.56 19.00 2.56
C SER A 64 9.23 19.51 1.15
N PHE A 65 9.02 20.82 1.00
CA PHE A 65 8.67 21.43 -0.28
C PHE A 65 9.25 22.85 -0.41
N CYS A 66 9.23 23.34 -1.64
CA CYS A 66 9.64 24.66 -2.07
C CYS A 66 8.56 25.24 -2.97
N VAL A 67 8.04 26.43 -2.69
CA VAL A 67 7.28 27.21 -3.67
C VAL A 67 8.16 28.37 -4.09
N ARG A 68 8.31 28.58 -5.39
CA ARG A 68 9.07 29.69 -5.96
C ARG A 68 8.32 30.27 -7.14
N GLY A 69 8.52 31.55 -7.39
CA GLY A 69 7.91 32.17 -8.55
C GLY A 69 8.60 33.43 -8.99
N GLN A 70 8.20 33.85 -10.19
CA GLN A 70 8.63 35.05 -10.84
C GLN A 70 7.39 35.75 -11.38
N SER A 71 7.34 37.07 -11.25
CA SER A 71 6.40 37.90 -11.99
C SER A 71 7.15 38.95 -12.80
N GLU A 72 6.66 39.18 -14.01
CA GLU A 72 7.20 40.16 -14.94
C GLU A 72 6.05 40.92 -15.60
N LEU A 73 6.13 42.26 -15.60
CA LEU A 73 5.24 43.12 -16.39
C LEU A 73 5.95 43.51 -17.69
N ASP A 74 5.50 43.01 -18.83
CA ASP A 74 6.12 43.24 -20.14
C ASP A 74 5.08 43.80 -21.13
N GLN A 75 5.24 45.06 -21.55
CA GLN A 75 4.41 45.72 -22.58
C GLN A 75 2.89 45.64 -22.34
N GLY A 76 2.46 45.67 -21.07
CA GLY A 76 1.04 45.58 -20.70
C GLY A 76 0.51 44.14 -20.61
N PHE A 77 1.39 43.15 -20.69
CA PHE A 77 1.14 41.78 -20.29
C PHE A 77 1.79 41.50 -18.94
N GLU A 78 1.08 40.77 -18.10
CA GLU A 78 1.60 40.30 -16.81
C GLU A 78 1.86 38.80 -16.92
N LYS A 79 3.11 38.41 -16.71
CA LYS A 79 3.55 37.02 -16.78
C LYS A 79 3.81 36.52 -15.36
N PHE A 80 3.29 35.34 -15.05
CA PHE A 80 3.49 34.67 -13.78
C PHE A 80 4.06 33.28 -14.03
N LEU A 81 5.19 32.99 -13.39
CA LEU A 81 5.76 31.66 -13.31
C LEU A 81 5.77 31.23 -11.86
N ILE A 82 5.15 30.10 -11.55
CA ILE A 82 5.05 29.61 -10.18
C ILE A 82 5.33 28.12 -10.20
N ILE A 83 6.23 27.69 -9.33
CA ILE A 83 6.72 26.32 -9.29
C ILE A 83 6.73 25.86 -7.83
N ALA A 84 6.02 24.76 -7.56
CA ALA A 84 6.12 23.96 -6.35
C ALA A 84 7.02 22.74 -6.61
N ASP A 85 8.17 22.68 -5.95
CA ASP A 85 9.06 21.52 -5.95
C ASP A 85 8.86 20.75 -4.62
N TYR A 86 8.48 19.47 -4.70
CA TYR A 86 8.38 18.55 -3.55
C TYR A 86 9.61 17.66 -3.51
N PHE A 87 10.37 17.70 -2.41
CA PHE A 87 11.66 17.02 -2.33
C PHE A 87 11.53 15.57 -1.87
N ASP A 88 12.43 14.74 -2.38
CA ASP A 88 12.55 13.34 -2.00
C ASP A 88 13.11 13.23 -0.57
N ILE A 89 12.31 12.64 0.31
CA ILE A 89 12.61 12.49 1.74
C ILE A 89 13.84 11.62 2.02
N ASN A 90 14.22 10.76 1.07
CA ASN A 90 15.36 9.87 1.16
C ASN A 90 16.64 10.51 0.61
N THR A 91 16.58 11.74 0.10
CA THR A 91 17.78 12.43 -0.37
C THR A 91 18.63 12.93 0.81
N PRO A 92 19.90 12.51 0.91
CA PRO A 92 20.78 12.99 1.98
C PRO A 92 20.98 14.51 1.91
N ALA A 93 21.03 15.16 3.07
CA ALA A 93 21.34 16.58 3.16
C ALA A 93 22.65 16.91 2.40
N GLY A 94 22.59 17.91 1.52
CA GLY A 94 23.74 18.34 0.71
C GLY A 94 23.93 17.59 -0.62
N SER A 95 23.07 16.63 -0.95
CA SER A 95 22.98 16.07 -2.31
C SER A 95 22.03 16.90 -3.18
N PRO A 96 22.17 16.90 -4.52
CA PRO A 96 21.13 17.45 -5.40
C PRO A 96 19.80 16.77 -5.09
N ALA A 97 18.80 17.54 -4.69
CA ALA A 97 17.52 16.99 -4.31
C ALA A 97 16.83 16.40 -5.55
N LYS A 98 16.38 15.14 -5.45
CA LYS A 98 15.33 14.66 -6.35
C LYS A 98 14.05 15.37 -5.93
N SER A 99 13.29 15.87 -6.89
CA SER A 99 12.01 16.49 -6.62
C SER A 99 10.98 16.13 -7.67
N VAL A 100 9.72 16.19 -7.28
CA VAL A 100 8.59 16.31 -8.20
C VAL A 100 8.29 17.78 -8.35
N ARG A 101 8.18 18.22 -9.60
CA ARG A 101 7.89 19.61 -9.94
C ARG A 101 6.46 19.74 -10.45
N PHE A 102 5.75 20.68 -9.85
CA PHE A 102 4.47 21.19 -10.35
C PHE A 102 4.63 22.67 -10.59
N GLY A 103 4.29 23.17 -11.78
CA GLY A 103 4.35 24.59 -12.03
C GLY A 103 3.28 25.08 -12.98
N ILE A 104 3.04 26.39 -12.90
CA ILE A 104 2.08 27.13 -13.71
C ILE A 104 2.84 28.31 -14.31
N ASN A 105 2.79 28.42 -15.64
CA ASN A 105 3.26 29.57 -16.39
C ASN A 105 2.06 30.21 -17.10
N ALA A 106 1.63 31.38 -16.63
CA ALA A 106 0.45 32.06 -17.13
C ALA A 106 0.78 33.47 -17.61
N THR A 107 0.14 33.90 -18.69
CA THR A 107 0.23 35.29 -19.18
C THR A 107 -1.15 35.92 -19.21
N PHE A 108 -1.23 37.15 -18.73
CA PHE A 108 -2.43 37.95 -18.63
C PHE A 108 -2.33 39.20 -19.48
N LYS A 109 -3.47 39.64 -20.02
CA LYS A 109 -3.65 40.94 -20.67
C LYS A 109 -4.71 41.73 -19.93
N GLY A 110 -4.30 42.59 -19.00
CA GLY A 110 -5.19 43.09 -17.97
C GLY A 110 -5.58 41.95 -17.02
N SER A 111 -6.87 41.82 -16.71
CA SER A 111 -7.39 40.75 -15.84
C SER A 111 -7.52 39.39 -16.52
N ASN A 112 -7.41 39.31 -17.84
CA ASN A 112 -7.81 38.12 -18.60
C ASN A 112 -6.60 37.26 -18.94
N ALA A 113 -6.67 35.96 -18.64
CA ALA A 113 -5.66 34.98 -19.03
C ALA A 113 -5.66 34.79 -20.55
N VAL A 114 -4.48 34.85 -21.18
CA VAL A 114 -4.30 34.69 -22.62
C VAL A 114 -3.36 33.54 -22.98
N HIS A 115 -2.60 33.04 -22.01
CA HIS A 115 -1.74 31.88 -22.15
C HIS A 115 -1.65 31.15 -20.81
N LEU A 116 -1.63 29.82 -20.88
CA LEU A 116 -1.44 28.93 -19.76
C LEU A 116 -0.60 27.76 -20.23
N GLU A 117 0.47 27.49 -19.50
CA GLU A 117 1.35 26.35 -19.68
C GLU A 117 1.57 25.73 -18.30
N GLN A 118 1.41 24.42 -18.21
CA GLN A 118 1.78 23.69 -17.01
C GLN A 118 3.23 23.24 -17.13
N LEU A 119 3.99 23.34 -16.05
CA LEU A 119 5.34 22.82 -15.96
C LEU A 119 5.33 21.57 -15.11
N GLU A 120 5.97 20.52 -15.60
CA GLU A 120 6.07 19.26 -14.90
C GLU A 120 7.48 18.69 -14.99
N GLY A 121 7.76 17.69 -14.17
CA GLY A 121 8.99 16.91 -14.25
C GLY A 121 9.48 16.34 -12.93
N GLY A 122 10.18 15.22 -13.04
CA GLY A 122 10.86 14.59 -11.91
C GLY A 122 10.03 13.56 -11.15
N CYS A 123 10.69 12.94 -10.18
CA CYS A 123 10.18 11.87 -9.35
C CYS A 123 10.78 11.99 -7.95
N ALA A 124 9.95 11.82 -6.93
CA ALA A 124 10.39 11.87 -5.53
C ALA A 124 9.59 10.90 -4.66
N THR A 125 10.28 10.26 -3.74
CA THR A 125 9.65 9.55 -2.62
C THR A 125 9.07 10.59 -1.66
N ILE A 126 7.76 10.56 -1.47
CA ILE A 126 7.05 11.52 -0.61
C ILE A 126 6.59 10.91 0.72
N ILE A 127 6.51 9.58 0.79
CA ILE A 127 6.23 8.83 2.01
C ILE A 127 7.15 7.62 2.07
N ASP A 128 7.82 7.47 3.20
CA ASP A 128 8.65 6.32 3.55
C ASP A 128 8.40 6.05 5.04
N GLN A 129 7.59 5.04 5.33
CA GLN A 129 7.18 4.72 6.69
C GLN A 129 7.35 3.23 6.98
N SER A 130 7.96 2.94 8.13
CA SER A 130 7.96 1.61 8.73
C SER A 130 7.03 1.57 9.93
N MET A 131 6.29 0.46 10.07
CA MET A 131 5.34 0.22 11.14
C MET A 131 5.58 -1.15 11.76
N TYR A 132 5.18 -1.29 13.03
CA TYR A 132 5.22 -2.54 13.81
C TYR A 132 6.55 -3.28 13.68
N LEU A 133 7.59 -2.81 14.38
CA LEU A 133 8.90 -3.50 14.44
C LEU A 133 9.49 -3.79 13.03
N SER A 134 9.23 -2.93 12.06
CA SER A 134 9.66 -3.07 10.65
C SER A 134 8.99 -4.21 9.89
N THR A 135 7.89 -4.75 10.41
CA THR A 135 7.10 -5.78 9.73
C THR A 135 6.34 -5.19 8.54
N LEU A 136 5.81 -3.98 8.63
CA LEU A 136 5.12 -3.31 7.53
C LEU A 136 5.94 -2.09 7.10
N TYR A 137 6.19 -1.98 5.80
CA TYR A 137 6.91 -0.85 5.23
C TYR A 137 6.15 -0.33 4.00
N ILE A 138 5.92 0.97 3.94
CA ILE A 138 5.13 1.64 2.90
C ILE A 138 6.00 2.71 2.27
N ASN A 139 6.13 2.64 0.94
CA ASN A 139 6.80 3.63 0.12
C ASN A 139 5.80 4.20 -0.90
N VAL A 140 5.71 5.52 -0.97
CA VAL A 140 4.93 6.23 -1.99
C VAL A 140 5.85 7.16 -2.75
N THR A 141 5.97 6.91 -4.05
CA THR A 141 6.76 7.72 -4.97
C THR A 141 5.84 8.43 -5.94
N ALA A 142 5.89 9.75 -5.99
CA ALA A 142 5.19 10.54 -6.99
C ALA A 142 6.14 10.85 -8.15
N CYS A 143 5.60 10.82 -9.37
CA CYS A 143 6.30 11.18 -10.59
C CYS A 143 5.37 12.00 -11.47
N THR A 144 5.91 13.07 -12.03
CA THR A 144 5.27 13.80 -13.13
C THR A 144 6.11 13.55 -14.37
N SER A 145 5.49 13.10 -15.45
CA SER A 145 6.19 12.80 -16.70
C SER A 145 5.66 13.72 -17.78
N ASP A 146 6.58 14.36 -18.50
CA ASP A 146 6.25 15.05 -19.75
C ASP A 146 5.47 14.07 -20.64
N LEU A 147 4.24 14.42 -21.00
CA LEU A 147 3.53 13.66 -22.01
C LEU A 147 4.18 13.91 -23.36
N ASP A 148 4.76 12.87 -23.95
CA ASP A 148 4.96 12.75 -25.41
C ASP A 148 3.61 12.63 -26.17
N GLY A 149 2.53 13.21 -25.64
CA GLY A 149 1.16 13.05 -26.14
C GLY A 149 0.63 14.37 -26.69
N ASP A 150 0.38 14.41 -28.00
CA ASP A 150 -0.10 15.54 -28.81
C ASP A 150 -1.46 16.19 -28.40
N ASP A 151 -1.97 15.96 -27.19
CA ASP A 151 -3.34 16.33 -26.76
C ASP A 151 -3.37 17.34 -25.58
N ASP A 152 -2.38 18.24 -25.46
CA ASP A 152 -2.43 19.39 -24.54
C ASP A 152 -3.33 20.51 -25.08
N ASP A 153 -4.58 20.18 -25.44
CA ASP A 153 -5.54 21.18 -25.87
C ASP A 153 -5.87 22.08 -24.67
N ILE A 154 -5.41 23.34 -24.72
CA ILE A 154 -5.89 24.38 -23.84
C ILE A 154 -7.38 24.60 -24.16
N VAL A 155 -8.26 24.14 -23.27
CA VAL A 155 -9.71 24.28 -23.43
C VAL A 155 -10.19 25.44 -22.56
N ASN A 156 -11.03 26.30 -23.14
CA ASN A 156 -11.83 27.22 -22.34
C ASN A 156 -12.95 26.41 -21.66
N ASP A 157 -12.96 26.36 -20.34
CA ASP A 157 -14.07 25.76 -19.62
C ASP A 157 -15.34 26.64 -19.70
N ASP A 158 -16.48 26.11 -19.26
CA ASP A 158 -17.77 26.83 -19.27
C ASP A 158 -17.75 28.09 -18.39
N SER A 159 -16.73 28.26 -17.54
CA SER A 159 -16.53 29.44 -16.69
C SER A 159 -15.62 30.49 -17.32
N GLY A 160 -15.07 30.23 -18.52
CA GLY A 160 -14.17 31.12 -19.23
C GLY A 160 -12.70 31.01 -18.79
N ARG A 161 -12.33 29.97 -18.04
CA ARG A 161 -10.94 29.73 -17.64
C ARG A 161 -10.21 28.99 -18.75
N LEU A 162 -8.96 29.38 -18.98
CA LEU A 162 -8.02 28.51 -19.68
C LEU A 162 -7.73 27.33 -18.77
N THR A 163 -7.91 26.12 -19.29
CA THR A 163 -7.61 24.88 -18.58
C THR A 163 -6.67 24.02 -19.41
N THR A 164 -5.69 23.42 -18.75
CA THR A 164 -4.83 22.38 -19.30
C THR A 164 -4.78 21.21 -18.32
N ALA A 165 -4.55 20.01 -18.82
CA ALA A 165 -4.46 18.82 -18.00
C ALA A 165 -3.07 18.22 -18.13
N SER A 166 -2.52 17.71 -17.03
CA SER A 166 -1.30 16.91 -17.09
C SER A 166 -1.46 15.59 -16.39
N ASN A 167 -0.57 14.67 -16.73
CA ASN A 167 -0.58 13.34 -16.19
C ASN A 167 0.51 13.21 -15.13
N PHE A 168 0.12 12.68 -13.99
CA PHE A 168 1.07 12.29 -12.98
C PHE A 168 0.81 10.83 -12.59
N THR A 169 1.88 10.16 -12.19
CA THR A 169 1.85 8.77 -11.78
C THR A 169 2.31 8.68 -10.33
N VAL A 170 1.54 8.00 -9.50
CA VAL A 170 1.93 7.68 -8.13
C VAL A 170 2.17 6.19 -8.03
N PHE A 171 3.37 5.82 -7.63
CA PHE A 171 3.80 4.45 -7.37
C PHE A 171 3.64 4.14 -5.90
N PHE A 172 3.05 2.98 -5.62
CA PHE A 172 2.78 2.47 -4.28
C PHE A 172 3.47 1.14 -4.12
N GLU A 173 4.32 1.05 -3.10
CA GLU A 173 4.98 -0.19 -2.71
C GLU A 173 4.70 -0.47 -1.24
N VAL A 174 4.12 -1.62 -0.95
CA VAL A 174 3.87 -2.11 0.41
C VAL A 174 4.67 -3.40 0.59
N HIS A 175 5.44 -3.43 1.65
CA HIS A 175 6.24 -4.58 2.04
C HIS A 175 5.76 -5.11 3.38
N PHE A 176 5.57 -6.42 3.47
CA PHE A 176 5.22 -7.12 4.69
C PHE A 176 6.28 -8.19 4.97
N LEU A 177 6.87 -8.17 6.16
CA LEU A 177 7.97 -9.05 6.58
C LEU A 177 9.15 -9.06 5.56
N GLY A 178 9.42 -7.90 4.95
CA GLY A 178 10.49 -7.74 3.96
C GLY A 178 10.12 -8.19 2.54
N VAL A 179 8.94 -8.77 2.33
CA VAL A 179 8.43 -9.16 1.00
C VAL A 179 7.51 -8.07 0.47
N THR A 180 7.69 -7.65 -0.79
CA THR A 180 6.74 -6.74 -1.45
C THR A 180 5.44 -7.47 -1.69
N VAL A 181 4.38 -7.06 -0.99
CA VAL A 181 3.05 -7.64 -1.09
C VAL A 181 2.11 -6.83 -1.98
N VAL A 182 2.40 -5.55 -2.20
CA VAL A 182 1.67 -4.72 -3.16
C VAL A 182 2.69 -3.87 -3.91
N LYS A 183 2.62 -3.90 -5.24
CA LYS A 183 3.39 -2.97 -6.10
C LYS A 183 2.50 -2.53 -7.24
N ASN A 184 2.02 -1.30 -7.16
CA ASN A 184 1.07 -0.77 -8.12
C ASN A 184 1.38 0.69 -8.46
N SER A 185 0.82 1.15 -9.58
CA SER A 185 0.83 2.57 -9.95
C SER A 185 -0.58 3.07 -10.23
N VAL A 186 -0.83 4.32 -9.85
CA VAL A 186 -2.03 5.07 -10.21
C VAL A 186 -1.62 6.18 -11.15
N TRP A 187 -2.23 6.20 -12.31
CA TRP A 187 -2.24 7.37 -13.16
C TRP A 187 -3.41 8.26 -12.76
N ALA A 188 -3.18 9.56 -12.67
CA ALA A 188 -4.24 10.54 -12.52
C ALA A 188 -3.91 11.84 -13.25
N ARG A 189 -4.97 12.63 -13.47
CA ARG A 189 -4.91 13.91 -14.17
C ARG A 189 -4.94 15.05 -13.18
N ALA A 190 -3.98 15.96 -13.29
CA ALA A 190 -4.04 17.27 -12.66
C ALA A 190 -4.65 18.24 -13.66
N ALA A 191 -5.57 19.09 -13.22
CA ALA A 191 -6.09 20.20 -13.99
C ALA A 191 -5.43 21.48 -13.51
N THR A 192 -4.77 22.18 -14.41
CA THR A 192 -4.25 23.53 -14.18
C THR A 192 -5.16 24.53 -14.86
N PHE A 193 -5.47 25.63 -14.19
CA PHE A 193 -6.35 26.66 -14.71
C PHE A 193 -5.82 28.07 -14.48
N ALA A 194 -6.21 28.99 -15.36
CA ALA A 194 -6.04 30.42 -15.24
C ALA A 194 -7.28 31.13 -15.80
N GLY A 195 -7.93 31.92 -14.96
CA GLY A 195 -9.15 32.66 -15.27
C GLY A 195 -8.98 34.17 -15.10
N ASP A 196 -10.10 34.87 -15.10
CA ASP A 196 -10.13 36.31 -14.88
C ASP A 196 -9.69 36.68 -13.45
N ASP A 197 -9.28 37.94 -13.27
CA ASP A 197 -8.83 38.50 -11.99
C ASP A 197 -7.71 37.68 -11.34
N TYR A 198 -6.85 37.09 -12.18
CA TYR A 198 -5.71 36.28 -11.78
C TYR A 198 -6.08 35.01 -10.99
N ASP A 199 -7.28 34.48 -11.18
CA ASP A 199 -7.71 33.23 -10.58
C ASP A 199 -6.97 32.06 -11.21
N MET A 200 -5.90 31.62 -10.56
CA MET A 200 -5.04 30.54 -11.04
C MET A 200 -4.95 29.42 -10.03
N GLY A 201 -4.84 28.20 -10.53
CA GLY A 201 -4.64 27.06 -9.66
C GLY A 201 -4.31 25.76 -10.34
N LEU A 202 -3.96 24.78 -9.52
CA LEU A 202 -3.74 23.39 -9.88
C LEU A 202 -4.57 22.52 -8.96
N LEU A 203 -5.32 21.59 -9.54
CA LEU A 203 -6.17 20.62 -8.84
C LEU A 203 -5.81 19.22 -9.31
N ALA A 204 -5.31 18.40 -8.41
CA ALA A 204 -5.08 16.99 -8.65
C ALA A 204 -5.87 16.19 -7.61
N ASN A 205 -6.70 15.24 -8.08
CA ASN A 205 -7.35 14.27 -7.23
C ASN A 205 -7.00 12.87 -7.71
N ILE A 206 -6.58 12.05 -6.75
CA ILE A 206 -6.20 10.66 -6.93
C ILE A 206 -7.07 9.88 -5.97
N SER A 207 -7.83 8.92 -6.48
CA SER A 207 -8.51 7.96 -5.63
C SER A 207 -8.42 6.62 -6.31
N LYS A 208 -7.62 5.71 -5.75
CA LYS A 208 -7.52 4.34 -6.24
C LYS A 208 -7.62 3.35 -5.11
N THR A 209 -8.37 2.29 -5.37
CA THR A 209 -8.45 1.10 -4.54
C THR A 209 -7.78 -0.03 -5.30
N PHE A 210 -6.76 -0.61 -4.67
CA PHE A 210 -6.08 -1.82 -5.09
C PHE A 210 -6.61 -2.96 -4.23
N ASN A 211 -7.03 -4.04 -4.88
CA ASN A 211 -7.48 -5.24 -4.20
C ASN A 211 -6.78 -6.42 -4.87
N GLU A 212 -5.83 -7.03 -4.17
CA GLU A 212 -5.13 -8.24 -4.61
C GLU A 212 -5.78 -9.43 -3.90
N GLY A 213 -6.60 -10.16 -4.65
CA GLY A 213 -7.18 -11.44 -4.23
C GLY A 213 -8.18 -11.38 -3.07
N GLY A 214 -8.65 -10.20 -2.65
CA GLY A 214 -9.52 -10.06 -1.48
C GLY A 214 -8.81 -10.25 -0.13
N VAL A 215 -7.51 -10.56 -0.16
CA VAL A 215 -6.68 -10.86 1.01
C VAL A 215 -5.86 -9.65 1.41
N ALA A 216 -5.43 -8.83 0.45
CA ALA A 216 -4.76 -7.58 0.77
C ALA A 216 -5.19 -6.49 -0.20
N GLY A 217 -5.11 -5.26 0.27
CA GLY A 217 -5.36 -4.13 -0.59
C GLY A 217 -4.92 -2.84 0.05
N ALA A 218 -4.91 -1.82 -0.80
CA ALA A 218 -4.58 -0.47 -0.41
C ALA A 218 -5.56 0.48 -1.09
N LYS A 219 -6.06 1.45 -0.34
CA LYS A 219 -6.75 2.61 -0.88
C LYS A 219 -5.83 3.80 -0.67
N CYS A 220 -5.52 4.50 -1.75
CA CYS A 220 -4.90 5.80 -1.66
C CYS A 220 -5.87 6.85 -2.20
N ASP A 221 -6.14 7.84 -1.36
CA ASP A 221 -6.76 9.09 -1.76
C ASP A 221 -5.70 10.19 -1.64
N ALA A 222 -5.50 11.02 -2.66
CA ALA A 222 -4.59 12.14 -2.58
C ALA A 222 -5.14 13.33 -3.34
N ASP A 223 -5.17 14.47 -2.65
CA ASP A 223 -5.66 15.75 -3.12
C ASP A 223 -4.53 16.77 -3.03
N VAL A 224 -4.16 17.35 -4.16
CA VAL A 224 -3.26 18.52 -4.21
C VAL A 224 -4.04 19.68 -4.80
N LYS A 225 -4.11 20.77 -4.06
CA LYS A 225 -4.75 22.02 -4.48
C LYS A 225 -3.76 23.15 -4.30
N MET A 226 -3.57 23.92 -5.36
CA MET A 226 -2.87 25.20 -5.32
C MET A 226 -3.82 26.24 -5.87
N ASN A 227 -4.13 27.29 -5.13
CA ASN A 227 -4.99 28.37 -5.62
C ASN A 227 -4.41 29.72 -5.21
N THR A 228 -4.53 30.71 -6.10
CA THR A 228 -4.43 32.13 -5.72
C THR A 228 -5.54 32.48 -4.75
N LEU A 229 -5.24 33.26 -3.72
CA LEU A 229 -6.28 33.89 -2.91
C LEU A 229 -6.86 35.09 -3.67
N LYS A 230 -8.19 35.23 -3.59
CA LYS A 230 -8.95 36.20 -4.38
C LYS A 230 -8.36 37.62 -4.22
N ASN A 231 -8.04 38.26 -5.34
CA ASN A 231 -7.44 39.60 -5.44
C ASN A 231 -5.99 39.72 -4.91
N ARG A 232 -5.27 38.61 -4.69
CA ARG A 232 -3.88 38.58 -4.22
C ARG A 232 -3.08 37.55 -5.01
N ILE A 233 -2.43 38.01 -6.08
CA ILE A 233 -1.56 37.21 -6.97
C ILE A 233 -0.29 36.70 -6.28
N ASP A 234 0.10 37.39 -5.20
CA ASP A 234 1.26 37.10 -4.38
C ASP A 234 0.98 36.05 -3.29
N LEU A 235 -0.30 35.71 -3.08
CA LEU A 235 -0.72 34.85 -1.98
C LEU A 235 -1.37 33.57 -2.49
N TRP A 236 -0.78 32.44 -2.09
CA TRP A 236 -1.16 31.12 -2.58
C TRP A 236 -1.52 30.22 -1.41
N GLN A 237 -2.66 29.54 -1.56
CA GLN A 237 -3.06 28.47 -0.68
C GLN A 237 -2.65 27.15 -1.33
N VAL A 238 -1.73 26.43 -0.68
CA VAL A 238 -1.31 25.09 -1.08
C VAL A 238 -1.85 24.10 -0.05
N GLU A 239 -2.69 23.18 -0.48
CA GLU A 239 -3.21 22.07 0.32
C GLU A 239 -2.79 20.75 -0.33
N ALA A 240 -2.05 19.93 0.40
CA ALA A 240 -1.72 18.58 -0.01
C ALA A 240 -2.22 17.61 1.08
N ASN A 241 -3.23 16.82 0.75
CA ASN A 241 -3.76 15.77 1.60
C ASN A 241 -3.50 14.43 0.92
N VAL A 242 -2.83 13.53 1.60
CA VAL A 242 -2.70 12.13 1.15
C VAL A 242 -3.33 11.30 2.25
N ASP A 243 -4.17 10.32 1.93
CA ASP A 243 -4.76 9.34 2.83
C ASP A 243 -4.46 7.95 2.27
N VAL A 244 -3.77 7.12 3.05
CA VAL A 244 -3.40 5.76 2.64
C VAL A 244 -3.95 4.78 3.66
N MET A 245 -4.90 3.97 3.23
CA MET A 245 -5.44 2.86 3.99
C MET A 245 -4.89 1.56 3.42
N VAL A 246 -4.17 0.79 4.24
CA VAL A 246 -3.72 -0.55 3.88
C VAL A 246 -4.51 -1.55 4.71
N TRP A 247 -5.04 -2.59 4.08
CA TRP A 247 -5.62 -3.74 4.77
C TRP A 247 -4.96 -5.01 4.28
N VAL A 248 -4.76 -5.91 5.24
CA VAL A 248 -4.40 -7.30 4.98
C VAL A 248 -5.44 -8.11 5.74
N ALA A 249 -6.38 -8.70 5.02
CA ALA A 249 -7.20 -9.76 5.56
C ALA A 249 -6.27 -10.97 5.78
N GLN A 250 -6.17 -11.39 7.03
CA GLN A 250 -5.59 -12.69 7.35
C GLN A 250 -6.43 -13.75 6.62
N GLY A 251 -5.79 -14.70 5.93
CA GLY A 251 -6.49 -15.75 5.18
C GLY A 251 -7.53 -16.41 6.06
N ASN A 252 -8.81 -16.08 5.85
CA ASN A 252 -9.91 -16.68 6.55
C ASN A 252 -10.33 -17.90 5.73
N LEU A 253 -10.36 -19.08 6.36
CA LEU A 253 -10.86 -20.31 5.77
C LEU A 253 -12.28 -20.12 5.19
N GLY A 254 -13.04 -19.14 5.71
CA GLY A 254 -14.30 -18.66 5.14
C GLY A 254 -14.27 -18.36 3.64
N LEU A 255 -13.15 -17.83 3.12
CA LEU A 255 -13.03 -17.46 1.70
C LEU A 255 -12.92 -18.68 0.76
N VAL A 256 -12.49 -19.84 1.26
CA VAL A 256 -12.40 -21.08 0.48
C VAL A 256 -13.55 -22.05 0.77
N GLY A 257 -14.66 -21.54 1.33
CA GLY A 257 -15.89 -22.29 1.53
C GLY A 257 -16.08 -22.88 2.94
N PHE A 258 -15.18 -22.62 3.88
CA PHE A 258 -15.43 -22.87 5.31
C PHE A 258 -16.21 -21.71 5.93
N ASP A 259 -17.42 -21.50 5.43
CA ASP A 259 -18.29 -20.39 5.84
C ASP A 259 -18.55 -20.42 7.37
N GLU A 260 -18.17 -19.34 8.06
CA GLU A 260 -18.41 -19.14 9.49
C GLU A 260 -19.92 -19.20 9.81
N GLU A 261 -20.79 -18.80 8.88
CA GLU A 261 -22.24 -18.84 9.06
C GLU A 261 -22.81 -20.27 9.09
N ASN A 262 -22.05 -21.28 8.64
CA ASN A 262 -22.50 -22.67 8.61
C ASN A 262 -22.18 -23.46 9.89
N GLU A 263 -21.62 -22.84 10.94
CA GLU A 263 -21.28 -23.50 12.22
C GLU A 263 -20.37 -24.75 12.07
N ARG A 264 -19.56 -24.82 11.00
CA ARG A 264 -18.70 -25.99 10.69
C ARG A 264 -17.24 -25.85 11.09
N ILE A 265 -16.85 -24.70 11.62
CA ILE A 265 -15.51 -24.48 12.19
C ILE A 265 -15.62 -24.58 13.70
N TYR A 266 -14.78 -25.43 14.29
CA TYR A 266 -14.67 -25.59 15.73
C TYR A 266 -13.26 -25.23 16.16
N GLU A 267 -13.16 -24.36 17.15
CA GLU A 267 -11.89 -23.96 17.76
C GLU A 267 -11.62 -24.85 18.98
N ALA A 268 -10.34 -25.19 19.16
CA ALA A 268 -9.83 -25.92 20.31
C ALA A 268 -8.57 -25.21 20.83
N GLU A 269 -8.46 -25.02 22.14
CA GLU A 269 -7.33 -24.33 22.79
C GLU A 269 -6.08 -25.23 22.88
N ASP A 270 -6.27 -26.56 22.86
CA ASP A 270 -5.19 -27.53 22.91
C ASP A 270 -5.52 -28.86 22.19
N GLY A 271 -4.51 -29.74 22.14
CA GLY A 271 -4.64 -31.04 21.51
C GLY A 271 -5.66 -31.99 22.14
N GLN A 272 -5.99 -31.84 23.43
CA GLN A 272 -7.01 -32.66 24.08
C GLN A 272 -8.41 -32.21 23.67
N GLU A 273 -8.67 -30.90 23.67
CA GLU A 273 -9.95 -30.34 23.22
C GLU A 273 -10.20 -30.67 21.74
N ALA A 274 -9.16 -30.65 20.90
CA ALA A 274 -9.27 -31.05 19.49
C ALA A 274 -9.67 -32.53 19.33
N LEU A 275 -9.15 -33.42 20.18
CA LEU A 275 -9.51 -34.85 20.20
C LEU A 275 -10.96 -35.05 20.66
N ASP A 276 -11.33 -34.41 21.77
CA ASP A 276 -12.67 -34.51 22.34
C ASP A 276 -13.71 -34.00 21.32
N LYS A 277 -13.39 -32.91 20.62
CA LYS A 277 -14.28 -32.35 19.60
C LYS A 277 -14.37 -33.22 18.35
N LEU A 278 -13.29 -33.86 17.94
CA LEU A 278 -13.34 -34.82 16.84
C LEU A 278 -14.22 -36.01 17.22
N ASP A 279 -14.11 -36.53 18.44
CA ASP A 279 -14.94 -37.64 18.95
C ASP A 279 -16.45 -37.24 18.87
N GLU A 280 -16.82 -36.02 19.28
CA GLU A 280 -18.19 -35.50 19.11
C GLU A 280 -18.64 -35.45 17.63
N LEU A 281 -17.75 -35.00 16.73
CA LEU A 281 -18.04 -34.92 15.30
C LEU A 281 -18.19 -36.29 14.63
N GLN A 282 -17.68 -37.36 15.24
CA GLN A 282 -17.94 -38.72 14.75
C GLN A 282 -19.41 -39.12 14.95
N GLU A 283 -20.04 -38.62 16.02
CA GLU A 283 -21.43 -38.95 16.37
C GLU A 283 -22.43 -38.11 15.56
N GLU A 284 -22.10 -36.83 15.34
CA GLU A 284 -23.00 -35.84 14.77
C GLU A 284 -22.37 -35.15 13.53
N GLY A 285 -22.53 -35.75 12.35
CA GLY A 285 -22.22 -35.05 11.11
C GLY A 285 -22.06 -35.91 9.87
N GLU A 286 -22.05 -35.23 8.71
CA GLU A 286 -21.79 -35.82 7.40
C GLU A 286 -20.55 -35.17 6.77
N GLY A 287 -19.83 -35.94 5.95
CA GLY A 287 -18.69 -35.45 5.18
C GLY A 287 -17.32 -35.58 5.88
N PRO A 288 -16.23 -35.19 5.21
CA PRO A 288 -14.89 -35.29 5.78
C PRO A 288 -14.65 -34.30 6.92
N VAL A 289 -13.66 -34.58 7.76
CA VAL A 289 -13.20 -33.67 8.82
C VAL A 289 -11.76 -33.27 8.52
N ILE A 290 -11.46 -31.98 8.61
CA ILE A 290 -10.11 -31.44 8.49
C ILE A 290 -9.71 -30.93 9.88
N VAL A 291 -8.52 -31.32 10.34
CA VAL A 291 -8.00 -30.94 11.66
C VAL A 291 -6.73 -30.14 11.45
N LEU A 292 -6.79 -28.84 11.74
CA LEU A 292 -5.64 -27.94 11.67
C LEU A 292 -5.00 -27.88 13.07
N LEU A 293 -3.82 -28.47 13.23
CA LEU A 293 -3.13 -28.54 14.51
C LEU A 293 -1.96 -27.57 14.54
N ASP A 294 -1.99 -26.59 15.45
CA ASP A 294 -0.79 -25.82 15.76
C ASP A 294 0.27 -26.74 16.39
N LEU A 295 1.51 -26.65 15.92
CA LEU A 295 2.59 -27.47 16.45
C LEU A 295 2.81 -27.21 17.95
N HIS A 296 2.68 -25.96 18.39
CA HIS A 296 2.92 -25.53 19.77
C HIS A 296 1.64 -24.95 20.37
N MET A 297 1.02 -25.65 21.31
CA MET A 297 -0.27 -25.25 21.89
C MET A 297 -0.19 -25.00 23.40
N THR A 298 -0.94 -24.03 23.89
CA THR A 298 -0.98 -23.67 25.31
C THR A 298 -2.08 -24.44 26.04
N GLY A 299 -1.79 -25.66 26.49
CA GLY A 299 -2.77 -26.46 27.26
C GLY A 299 -2.29 -27.83 27.70
N GLY A 300 -1.06 -28.20 27.33
CA GLY A 300 -0.39 -29.40 27.82
C GLY A 300 -0.34 -30.54 26.80
N MET A 301 -0.99 -30.41 25.65
CA MET A 301 -0.81 -31.29 24.50
C MET A 301 -0.51 -30.49 23.24
N ASP A 302 0.73 -30.60 22.77
CA ASP A 302 1.20 -30.02 21.51
C ASP A 302 0.65 -30.77 20.29
N GLY A 303 0.65 -30.12 19.13
CA GLY A 303 0.03 -30.64 17.91
C GLY A 303 0.59 -31.98 17.44
N HIS A 304 1.89 -32.22 17.59
CA HIS A 304 2.49 -33.49 17.20
C HIS A 304 2.08 -34.67 18.12
N ILE A 305 1.74 -34.38 19.38
CA ILE A 305 1.22 -35.37 20.34
C ILE A 305 -0.27 -35.62 20.03
N ALA A 306 -1.03 -34.57 19.71
CA ALA A 306 -2.41 -34.69 19.28
C ALA A 306 -2.53 -35.52 17.99
N ALA A 307 -1.67 -35.26 17.00
CA ALA A 307 -1.61 -36.02 15.75
C ALA A 307 -1.28 -37.50 15.98
N GLU A 308 -0.41 -37.82 16.93
CA GLU A 308 -0.12 -39.20 17.34
C GLU A 308 -1.37 -39.91 17.86
N LYS A 309 -2.07 -39.30 18.82
CA LYS A 309 -3.31 -39.85 19.37
C LYS A 309 -4.42 -39.99 18.33
N LEU A 310 -4.50 -39.05 17.39
CA LEU A 310 -5.43 -39.14 16.26
C LEU A 310 -5.11 -40.33 15.35
N LYS A 311 -3.83 -40.58 15.08
CA LYS A 311 -3.39 -41.73 14.28
C LYS A 311 -3.62 -43.06 15.01
N GLU A 312 -3.43 -43.12 16.32
CA GLU A 312 -3.73 -44.32 17.13
C GLU A 312 -5.21 -44.72 17.05
N LYS A 313 -6.12 -43.74 17.05
CA LYS A 313 -7.58 -43.95 16.92
C LYS A 313 -8.09 -43.96 15.47
N TYR A 314 -7.22 -43.84 14.47
CA TYR A 314 -7.63 -43.52 13.10
C TYR A 314 -8.59 -44.55 12.48
N GLU A 315 -8.39 -45.84 12.79
CA GLU A 315 -9.25 -46.93 12.33
C GLU A 315 -10.56 -47.07 13.12
N GLU A 316 -10.67 -46.40 14.27
CA GLU A 316 -11.91 -46.34 15.05
C GLU A 316 -12.86 -45.26 14.53
N TYR A 317 -12.33 -44.27 13.80
CA TYR A 317 -13.11 -43.17 13.25
C TYR A 317 -13.86 -43.58 11.99
N THR A 318 -15.18 -43.34 12.00
CA THR A 318 -16.02 -43.51 10.81
C THR A 318 -15.71 -42.43 9.78
N ARG A 319 -15.43 -41.21 10.25
CA ARG A 319 -15.01 -40.05 9.45
C ARG A 319 -13.52 -39.82 9.69
N LYS A 320 -12.68 -40.42 8.85
CA LYS A 320 -11.22 -40.27 8.91
C LYS A 320 -10.84 -38.78 8.83
N PRO A 321 -10.01 -38.24 9.75
CA PRO A 321 -9.61 -36.83 9.71
C PRO A 321 -8.43 -36.57 8.78
N PHE A 322 -8.49 -35.50 7.98
CA PHE A 322 -7.33 -34.94 7.29
C PHE A 322 -6.57 -33.99 8.23
N ILE A 323 -5.45 -34.48 8.75
CA ILE A 323 -4.63 -33.80 9.77
C ILE A 323 -3.55 -32.92 9.10
N VAL A 324 -3.54 -31.63 9.44
CA VAL A 324 -2.59 -30.62 8.92
C VAL A 324 -1.74 -30.06 10.06
N CYS A 325 -0.42 -30.04 9.89
CA CYS A 325 0.51 -29.38 10.81
C CYS A 325 0.61 -27.90 10.48
N CYS A 326 0.27 -27.02 11.42
CA CYS A 326 0.34 -25.57 11.26
C CYS A 326 1.50 -25.03 12.11
N SER A 327 2.51 -24.41 11.50
CA SER A 327 3.71 -23.96 12.22
C SER A 327 4.31 -22.69 11.65
N ALA A 328 4.99 -21.91 12.51
CA ALA A 328 5.81 -20.77 12.08
C ALA A 328 7.27 -21.17 11.77
N GLU A 329 7.62 -22.45 11.95
CA GLU A 329 8.94 -22.99 11.61
C GLU A 329 9.08 -23.27 10.11
N VAL A 330 10.33 -23.44 9.66
CA VAL A 330 10.66 -23.80 8.27
C VAL A 330 10.11 -25.19 7.95
N LEU A 331 9.30 -25.33 6.90
CA LEU A 331 8.54 -26.56 6.62
C LEU A 331 9.45 -27.76 6.32
N GLU A 332 10.58 -27.54 5.66
CA GLU A 332 11.58 -28.57 5.36
C GLU A 332 12.14 -29.21 6.63
N ASP A 333 12.41 -28.40 7.66
CA ASP A 333 12.90 -28.87 8.95
C ASP A 333 11.84 -29.68 9.70
N LEU A 334 10.55 -29.33 9.54
CA LEU A 334 9.43 -30.06 10.11
C LEU A 334 9.20 -31.40 9.42
N LYS A 335 9.28 -31.44 8.08
CA LYS A 335 9.13 -32.66 7.28
C LYS A 335 10.22 -33.68 7.58
N ALA A 336 11.40 -33.24 8.01
CA ALA A 336 12.50 -34.13 8.44
C ALA A 336 12.33 -34.71 9.87
N LYS A 337 11.28 -34.35 10.62
CA LYS A 337 11.08 -34.84 11.98
C LYS A 337 10.56 -36.29 11.99
N PRO A 338 10.92 -37.12 12.99
CA PRO A 338 10.44 -38.50 13.09
C PRO A 338 8.92 -38.66 13.23
N TRP A 339 8.21 -37.59 13.55
CA TRP A 339 6.76 -37.57 13.73
C TRP A 339 6.02 -36.94 12.54
N ALA A 340 6.74 -36.53 11.48
CA ALA A 340 6.19 -35.81 10.35
C ALA A 340 5.15 -36.64 9.56
N ASP A 341 5.35 -37.96 9.52
CA ASP A 341 4.47 -38.95 8.89
C ASP A 341 3.06 -39.04 9.53
N ARG A 342 2.87 -38.40 10.70
CA ARG A 342 1.56 -38.31 11.38
C ARG A 342 0.63 -37.30 10.74
N PHE A 343 1.15 -36.42 9.88
CA PHE A 343 0.42 -35.35 9.21
C PHE A 343 0.24 -35.67 7.73
N HIS A 344 -0.89 -35.25 7.16
CA HIS A 344 -1.15 -35.37 5.73
C HIS A 344 -0.64 -34.14 4.95
N HIS A 345 -0.57 -32.99 5.61
CA HIS A 345 -0.11 -31.74 5.02
C HIS A 345 0.58 -30.84 6.05
N PHE A 346 1.40 -29.90 5.58
CA PHE A 346 2.11 -28.92 6.40
C PHE A 346 1.80 -27.51 5.89
N ALA A 347 1.28 -26.64 6.75
CA ALA A 347 0.92 -25.27 6.44
C ALA A 347 1.78 -24.29 7.25
N ALA A 348 2.46 -23.37 6.55
CA ALA A 348 3.23 -22.31 7.19
C ALA A 348 2.31 -21.21 7.74
N LYS A 349 2.66 -20.67 8.91
CA LYS A 349 2.03 -19.49 9.51
C LYS A 349 2.82 -18.21 9.16
N PRO A 350 2.16 -17.08 8.83
CA PRO A 350 0.71 -16.94 8.62
C PRO A 350 0.24 -17.69 7.37
N MET A 351 -0.98 -18.24 7.41
CA MET A 351 -1.55 -18.95 6.27
C MET A 351 -1.94 -17.94 5.19
N MET A 352 -1.10 -17.84 4.17
CA MET A 352 -1.39 -17.09 2.94
C MET A 352 -2.34 -17.90 2.06
N MET A 353 -3.03 -17.25 1.12
CA MET A 353 -3.98 -17.94 0.23
C MET A 353 -3.32 -19.08 -0.54
N GLU A 354 -2.07 -18.92 -0.98
CA GLU A 354 -1.31 -19.97 -1.68
C GLU A 354 -1.18 -21.24 -0.82
N VAL A 355 -0.93 -21.08 0.48
CA VAL A 355 -0.86 -22.20 1.45
C VAL A 355 -2.23 -22.85 1.62
N VAL A 356 -3.30 -22.04 1.65
CA VAL A 356 -4.68 -22.55 1.76
C VAL A 356 -5.07 -23.32 0.50
N GLU A 357 -4.73 -22.81 -0.69
CA GLU A 357 -4.97 -23.48 -1.98
C GLU A 357 -4.21 -24.80 -2.06
N GLU A 358 -2.93 -24.84 -1.65
CA GLU A 358 -2.13 -26.06 -1.59
C GLU A 358 -2.74 -27.09 -0.63
N MET A 359 -3.17 -26.64 0.55
CA MET A 359 -3.83 -27.48 1.54
C MET A 359 -5.16 -28.04 1.03
N VAL A 360 -5.98 -27.22 0.36
CA VAL A 360 -7.26 -27.66 -0.24
C VAL A 360 -7.03 -28.64 -1.38
N ALA A 361 -6.00 -28.43 -2.21
CA ALA A 361 -5.62 -29.37 -3.26
C ALA A 361 -5.18 -30.71 -2.67
N SER A 362 -4.33 -30.68 -1.63
CA SER A 362 -3.88 -31.89 -0.92
C SER A 362 -5.02 -32.63 -0.24
N CYS A 363 -5.96 -31.91 0.39
CA CYS A 363 -7.17 -32.49 0.98
C CYS A 363 -8.07 -33.12 -0.10
N SER A 364 -8.23 -32.46 -1.25
CA SER A 364 -9.05 -32.98 -2.35
C SER A 364 -8.46 -34.25 -2.94
N GLU A 365 -7.14 -34.29 -3.15
CA GLU A 365 -6.45 -35.51 -3.58
C GLU A 365 -6.60 -36.64 -2.56
N TRP A 366 -6.51 -36.34 -1.26
CA TRP A 366 -6.71 -37.33 -0.20
C TRP A 366 -8.14 -37.90 -0.19
N LEU A 367 -9.15 -37.06 -0.43
CA LEU A 367 -10.55 -37.48 -0.58
C LEU A 367 -10.75 -38.38 -1.79
N ASP A 368 -10.19 -37.99 -2.94
CA ASP A 368 -10.30 -38.75 -4.20
C ASP A 368 -9.65 -40.13 -4.09
N ASN A 369 -8.63 -40.27 -3.25
CA ASN A 369 -7.96 -41.54 -2.95
C ASN A 369 -8.65 -42.36 -1.83
N GLY A 370 -9.89 -42.02 -1.46
CA GLY A 370 -10.69 -42.80 -0.53
C GLY A 370 -10.26 -42.69 0.94
N CYS A 371 -9.53 -41.63 1.31
CA CYS A 371 -9.05 -41.39 2.68
C CYS A 371 -8.07 -42.45 3.23
N GLU A 372 -7.46 -43.27 2.36
CA GLU A 372 -6.61 -44.42 2.73
C GLU A 372 -5.09 -44.16 2.62
N ARG A 373 -4.64 -43.03 2.07
CA ARG A 373 -3.22 -42.78 1.86
C ARG A 373 -2.48 -42.47 3.17
N ASP A 374 -1.76 -43.46 3.69
CA ASP A 374 -0.56 -43.20 4.49
C ASP A 374 0.56 -42.76 3.52
N TYR A 375 1.00 -41.51 3.63
CA TYR A 375 2.21 -41.05 2.97
C TYR A 375 3.41 -41.77 3.58
N LYS A 376 3.70 -42.97 3.09
CA LYS A 376 5.11 -43.37 3.05
C LYS A 376 5.76 -42.38 2.10
N THR A 377 6.58 -41.50 2.65
CA THR A 377 7.46 -40.62 1.90
C THR A 377 8.04 -41.39 0.72
N ASP A 378 7.66 -41.03 -0.50
CA ASP A 378 8.26 -41.49 -1.75
C ASP A 378 9.70 -40.90 -1.90
N GLU A 379 10.47 -40.92 -0.81
CA GLU A 379 11.91 -40.72 -0.78
C GLU A 379 12.61 -42.08 -0.90
N SER A 380 12.29 -42.81 -1.96
CA SER A 380 13.29 -43.61 -2.64
C SER A 380 13.17 -43.27 -4.11
N GLY A 381 13.62 -42.05 -4.44
CA GLY A 381 14.08 -41.77 -5.78
C GLY A 381 15.15 -42.83 -6.07
N ASP A 382 14.77 -43.81 -6.89
CA ASP A 382 15.70 -44.72 -7.53
C ASP A 382 16.75 -43.85 -8.20
N ALA A 383 17.94 -43.79 -7.59
CA ALA A 383 19.13 -43.37 -8.28
C ALA A 383 19.29 -44.36 -9.43
N GLU A 384 18.91 -43.93 -10.63
CA GLU A 384 19.29 -44.62 -11.86
C GLU A 384 20.82 -44.68 -11.87
N ASP A 385 21.35 -45.83 -11.50
CA ASP A 385 22.74 -46.22 -11.73
C ASP A 385 22.97 -46.17 -13.25
N GLU A 386 23.47 -45.04 -13.74
CA GLU A 386 24.12 -44.96 -15.05
C GLU A 386 25.41 -45.81 -14.97
N GLU A 387 25.31 -47.08 -15.36
CA GLU A 387 26.48 -47.90 -15.70
C GLU A 387 27.18 -47.26 -16.91
N GLU A 388 28.26 -46.53 -16.64
CA GLU A 388 29.27 -46.19 -17.65
C GLU A 388 29.91 -47.51 -18.15
N GLY A 389 29.48 -47.95 -19.33
CA GLY A 389 30.16 -48.99 -20.09
C GLY A 389 31.50 -48.48 -20.63
N GLU A 390 32.60 -49.00 -20.09
CA GLU A 390 33.90 -49.03 -20.75
C GLU A 390 33.90 -50.09 -21.86
N GLU A 391 34.08 -49.68 -23.12
CA GLU A 391 34.80 -50.42 -24.16
C GLU A 391 35.65 -49.49 -25.04
#